data_AF-A0A7S2NYU2-F1
#
_entry.id   AF-A0A7S2NYU2-F1
#
_cell.length_a   1.000
_cell.length_b   1.000
_cell.length_c   1.000
_cell.angle_alpha   90.00
_cell.angle_beta   90.00
_cell.angle_gamma   90.00
#
_symmetry.space_group_name_H-M   'P 1'
#
loop_
_entity.id
_entity.type
_entity.pdbx_description
1 polymer ?
#
loop_
_entity_poly.entity_id
_entity_poly.type
_entity_poly.pdbx_seq_one_letter_code
_entity_poly.pdbx_strand_id
1 'polypeptide(L)'
;TRPVAKALASSIDWRPSISSKVKDQGACGSCWAAASVSAIESRLMIQESKAKSSSLAESGEKVSDVDLSVEQLVDCVKNPNGCGGKGGCEGATSELAFERLLNPRHGLMPASAYKNGYKSGRDWSKTCQEVAGAAKGASLVQSEQAVKLVKADMSVSIGSFLRLKENSARAMEEALQDGPLVASVAAATINPYKKGIFDTCPKNGVVNHAVEMTGYGSENNVNYWTFRNSWGPMWGESGYMRILKGGSGSAASGAASLAEDVTGSDDAEPCGWDNNPQEGVYCNMASEPKSIKVCGMCGILSDSAVPMGIRRHDHTLAA
;
A
#
# COMPACT_ATOMS: atom_id res chain seq x y z
N THR A 1 -35.03 3.02 7.51
CA THR A 1 -34.81 2.17 6.31
C THR A 1 -33.41 1.59 6.41
N ARG A 2 -33.24 0.26 6.32
CA ARG A 2 -31.89 -0.35 6.27
C ARG A 2 -31.18 0.20 5.01
N PRO A 3 -29.91 0.64 5.08
CA PRO A 3 -29.20 1.02 3.88
C PRO A 3 -29.14 -0.20 2.95
N VAL A 4 -29.54 -0.03 1.69
CA VAL A 4 -29.34 -1.05 0.66
C VAL A 4 -27.83 -1.20 0.49
N ALA A 5 -27.30 -2.39 0.76
CA ALA A 5 -25.87 -2.66 0.59
C ALA A 5 -25.46 -2.30 -0.85
N LYS A 6 -24.35 -1.55 -1.01
CA LYS A 6 -23.79 -1.20 -2.31
C LYS A 6 -23.50 -2.50 -3.07
N ALA A 7 -24.13 -2.69 -4.22
CA ALA A 7 -23.81 -3.81 -5.11
C ALA A 7 -22.35 -3.66 -5.56
N LEU A 8 -21.55 -4.71 -5.37
CA LEU A 8 -20.14 -4.71 -5.77
C LEU A 8 -20.01 -5.19 -7.21
N ALA A 9 -19.03 -4.64 -7.92
CA ALA A 9 -18.62 -5.19 -9.20
C ALA A 9 -18.10 -6.63 -9.02
N SER A 10 -18.34 -7.51 -9.99
CA SER A 10 -17.81 -8.88 -9.99
C SER A 10 -16.28 -8.92 -10.18
N SER A 11 -15.71 -7.86 -10.75
CA SER A 11 -14.27 -7.67 -10.89
C SER A 11 -13.92 -6.19 -10.86
N ILE A 12 -12.72 -5.89 -10.38
CA ILE A 12 -12.10 -4.57 -10.39
C ILE A 12 -10.67 -4.74 -10.88
N ASP A 13 -10.24 -3.90 -11.82
CA ASP A 13 -8.85 -3.83 -12.26
C ASP A 13 -8.46 -2.37 -12.49
N TRP A 14 -7.66 -1.81 -11.58
CA TRP A 14 -7.18 -0.44 -11.68
C TRP A 14 -5.94 -0.30 -12.58
N ARG A 15 -5.28 -1.39 -12.99
CA ARG A 15 -4.02 -1.35 -13.75
C ARG A 15 -4.11 -0.49 -15.03
N PRO A 16 -5.21 -0.51 -15.82
CA PRO A 16 -5.33 0.37 -16.98
C PRO A 16 -5.41 1.86 -16.65
N SER A 17 -5.75 2.22 -15.41
CA SER A 17 -5.92 3.61 -14.94
C SER A 17 -4.69 4.17 -14.22
N ILE A 18 -3.63 3.37 -14.03
CA ILE A 18 -2.44 3.73 -13.25
C ILE A 18 -1.18 3.50 -14.09
N SER A 19 -0.39 4.54 -14.31
CA SER A 19 0.85 4.49 -15.14
C SER A 19 2.13 4.53 -14.32
N SER A 20 2.05 4.63 -12.98
CA SER A 20 3.23 4.70 -12.14
C SER A 20 4.07 3.43 -12.22
N LYS A 21 5.39 3.61 -12.18
CA LYS A 21 6.37 2.52 -12.30
C LYS A 21 6.26 1.57 -11.11
N VAL A 22 6.44 0.28 -11.39
CA VAL A 22 6.68 -0.73 -10.35
C VAL A 22 8.00 -0.38 -9.65
N LYS A 23 7.94 -0.12 -8.35
CA LYS A 23 9.12 0.23 -7.54
C LYS A 23 10.00 -1.01 -7.32
N ASP A 24 11.28 -0.79 -6.98
CA ASP A 24 12.22 -1.84 -6.60
C ASP A 24 12.92 -1.47 -5.30
N GLN A 25 12.54 -2.12 -4.20
CA GLN A 25 13.07 -1.85 -2.87
C GLN A 25 14.44 -2.48 -2.62
N GLY A 26 14.88 -3.41 -3.48
CA GLY A 26 16.08 -4.21 -3.28
C GLY A 26 16.16 -4.83 -1.88
N ALA A 27 17.27 -4.56 -1.18
CA ALA A 27 17.56 -5.10 0.15
C ALA A 27 17.02 -4.22 1.30
N CYS A 28 16.41 -3.08 1.02
CA CYS A 28 15.81 -2.21 2.03
C CYS A 28 14.44 -2.79 2.44
N GLY A 29 14.17 -2.88 3.75
CA GLY A 29 12.84 -3.21 4.29
C GLY A 29 11.84 -2.06 4.17
N SER A 30 11.71 -1.46 2.98
CA SER A 30 10.89 -0.28 2.70
C SER A 30 9.60 -0.57 1.93
N CYS A 31 9.13 -1.82 1.93
CA CYS A 31 7.86 -2.21 1.31
C CYS A 31 6.68 -1.36 1.81
N TRP A 32 6.65 -1.04 3.11
CA TRP A 32 5.66 -0.16 3.73
C TRP A 32 5.60 1.22 3.08
N ALA A 33 6.76 1.80 2.76
CA ALA A 33 6.88 3.09 2.10
C ALA A 33 6.53 2.99 0.60
N ALA A 34 7.03 1.95 -0.08
CA ALA A 34 6.78 1.72 -1.50
C ALA A 34 5.30 1.47 -1.79
N ALA A 35 4.62 0.64 -0.99
CA ALA A 35 3.19 0.38 -1.11
C ALA A 35 2.36 1.63 -0.83
N SER A 36 2.71 2.39 0.22
CA SER A 36 2.02 3.64 0.58
C SER A 36 2.14 4.69 -0.52
N VAL A 37 3.34 4.89 -1.06
CA VAL A 37 3.58 5.79 -2.20
C VAL A 37 2.78 5.35 -3.43
N SER A 38 2.84 4.06 -3.77
CA SER A 38 2.15 3.54 -4.96
C SER A 38 0.64 3.73 -4.87
N ALA A 39 0.04 3.44 -3.71
CA ALA A 39 -1.40 3.67 -3.47
C ALA A 39 -1.79 5.15 -3.59
N ILE A 40 -0.95 6.07 -3.11
CA ILE A 40 -1.18 7.52 -3.23
C ILE A 40 -1.05 7.98 -4.68
N GLU A 41 -0.01 7.56 -5.39
CA GLU A 41 0.19 7.85 -6.82
C GLU A 41 -1.01 7.37 -7.64
N SER A 42 -1.40 6.11 -7.47
CA SER A 42 -2.53 5.50 -8.16
C SER A 42 -3.85 6.25 -7.92
N ARG A 43 -4.14 6.61 -6.66
CA ARG A 43 -5.35 7.36 -6.32
C ARG A 43 -5.32 8.78 -6.87
N LEU A 44 -4.15 9.44 -6.87
CA LEU A 44 -4.00 10.75 -7.49
C LEU A 44 -4.26 10.69 -9.00
N MET A 45 -3.70 9.71 -9.70
CA MET A 45 -3.93 9.49 -11.14
C MET A 45 -5.41 9.26 -11.45
N ILE A 46 -6.10 8.42 -10.65
CA ILE A 46 -7.54 8.17 -10.79
C ILE A 46 -8.35 9.45 -10.54
N GLN A 47 -8.00 10.24 -9.52
CA GLN A 47 -8.67 11.50 -9.22
C GLN A 47 -8.49 12.53 -10.34
N GLU A 48 -7.27 12.72 -10.82
CA GLU A 48 -6.96 13.64 -11.94
C GLU A 48 -7.69 13.20 -13.23
N SER A 49 -7.72 11.89 -13.51
CA SER A 49 -8.44 11.34 -14.67
C SER A 49 -9.94 11.63 -14.62
N LYS A 50 -10.56 11.45 -13.45
CA LYS A 50 -11.99 11.75 -13.25
C LYS A 50 -12.29 13.24 -13.39
N ALA A 51 -11.42 14.12 -12.90
CA ALA A 51 -11.57 15.57 -13.03
C ALA A 51 -11.41 16.06 -14.49
N LYS A 52 -10.53 15.43 -15.27
CA LYS A 52 -10.40 15.71 -16.72
C LYS A 52 -11.62 15.23 -17.51
N SER A 53 -12.19 14.07 -17.15
CA SER A 53 -13.40 13.57 -17.80
C SER A 53 -14.65 14.41 -17.50
N SER A 54 -14.72 15.05 -16.33
CA SER A 54 -15.85 15.90 -15.93
C SER A 54 -15.76 17.36 -16.36
N SER A 55 -14.58 17.84 -16.76
CA SER A 55 -14.41 19.15 -17.39
C SER A 55 -14.42 18.97 -18.91
N LEU A 56 -15.15 19.80 -19.65
CA LEU A 56 -15.11 19.88 -21.13
C LEU A 56 -13.73 20.35 -21.67
N ALA A 57 -12.66 20.11 -20.91
CA ALA A 57 -11.32 20.53 -21.22
C ALA A 57 -10.76 19.64 -22.33
N GLU A 58 -10.83 20.16 -23.55
CA GLU A 58 -10.00 19.77 -24.68
C GLU A 58 -8.52 20.04 -24.34
N SER A 59 -7.92 19.22 -23.50
CA SER A 59 -6.48 19.10 -23.48
C SER A 59 -6.11 17.63 -23.35
N GLY A 60 -5.50 17.09 -24.41
CA GLY A 60 -4.78 15.81 -24.41
C GLY A 60 -3.55 15.82 -23.50
N GLU A 61 -3.59 16.58 -22.41
CA GLU A 61 -2.60 16.58 -21.36
C GLU A 61 -2.72 15.25 -20.64
N LYS A 62 -1.72 14.38 -20.81
CA LYS A 62 -1.65 13.09 -20.12
C LYS A 62 -1.84 13.31 -18.62
N VAL A 63 -2.54 12.39 -17.97
CA VAL A 63 -2.51 12.25 -16.50
C VAL A 63 -1.04 12.27 -16.11
N SER A 64 -0.67 13.14 -15.17
CA SER A 64 0.74 13.36 -14.89
C SER A 64 1.37 12.02 -14.48
N ASP A 65 2.51 11.65 -15.09
CA ASP A 65 3.30 10.50 -14.63
C ASP A 65 3.87 10.87 -13.26
N VAL A 66 3.06 10.66 -12.22
CA VAL A 66 3.43 10.97 -10.84
C VAL A 66 4.36 9.87 -10.35
N ASP A 67 5.61 10.26 -10.08
CA ASP A 67 6.63 9.44 -9.41
C ASP A 67 7.04 10.16 -8.13
N LEU A 68 6.49 9.75 -6.99
CA LEU A 68 6.73 10.32 -5.66
C LEU A 68 7.89 9.63 -4.94
N SER A 69 8.51 10.36 -4.01
CA SER A 69 9.68 9.86 -3.29
C SER A 69 9.33 8.82 -2.22
N VAL A 70 9.66 7.55 -2.50
CA VAL A 70 9.68 6.48 -1.47
C VAL A 70 10.71 6.79 -0.38
N GLU A 71 11.88 7.30 -0.75
CA GLU A 71 12.96 7.63 0.19
C GLU A 71 12.54 8.68 1.22
N GLN A 72 11.66 9.62 0.85
CA GLN A 72 11.16 10.63 1.80
C GLN A 72 10.43 9.98 2.97
N LEU A 73 9.65 8.93 2.74
CA LEU A 73 9.04 8.18 3.85
C LEU A 73 10.11 7.43 4.63
N VAL A 74 10.99 6.70 3.95
CA VAL A 74 12.06 5.91 4.56
C VAL A 74 12.92 6.74 5.51
N ASP A 75 13.32 7.94 5.09
CA ASP A 75 14.13 8.83 5.91
C ASP A 75 13.33 9.53 7.00
N CYS A 76 12.08 9.96 6.72
CA CYS A 76 11.39 10.93 7.58
C CYS A 76 10.30 10.36 8.50
N VAL A 77 9.79 9.16 8.26
CA VAL A 77 8.76 8.56 9.12
C VAL A 77 9.40 8.09 10.42
N LYS A 78 8.83 8.53 11.53
CA LYS A 78 9.24 8.10 12.86
C LYS A 78 8.50 6.82 13.22
N ASN A 79 9.19 5.94 13.94
CA ASN A 79 8.63 4.70 14.43
C ASN A 79 8.97 4.48 15.92
N PRO A 80 8.47 5.34 16.83
CA PRO A 80 8.90 5.32 18.24
C PRO A 80 8.48 4.05 18.98
N ASN A 81 7.42 3.38 18.52
CA ASN A 81 6.87 2.18 19.15
C ASN A 81 7.34 0.88 18.46
N GLY A 82 8.20 0.98 17.44
CA GLY A 82 8.71 -0.19 16.71
C GLY A 82 7.61 -1.00 16.01
N CYS A 83 6.66 -0.34 15.37
CA CYS A 83 5.58 -0.95 14.57
C CYS A 83 6.14 -1.50 13.27
N GLY A 84 6.04 -2.81 13.06
CA GLY A 84 6.51 -3.47 11.84
C GLY A 84 8.01 -3.39 11.60
N GLY A 85 8.81 -3.16 12.65
CA GLY A 85 10.25 -2.94 12.54
C GLY A 85 10.73 -1.70 13.30
N LYS A 86 11.92 -1.20 12.97
CA LYS A 86 12.56 -0.06 13.69
C LYS A 86 12.52 1.27 12.93
N GLY A 87 11.90 1.31 11.76
CA GLY A 87 11.86 2.45 10.85
C GLY A 87 12.85 2.32 9.69
N GLY A 88 12.67 3.16 8.67
CA GLY A 88 13.54 3.18 7.49
C GLY A 88 13.62 1.82 6.78
N CYS A 89 14.84 1.35 6.53
CA CYS A 89 15.08 0.03 5.93
C CYS A 89 14.95 -1.14 6.92
N GLU A 90 14.74 -0.88 8.21
CA GLU A 90 14.48 -1.91 9.22
C GLU A 90 12.97 -2.18 9.41
N GLY A 91 12.10 -1.65 8.54
CA GLY A 91 10.65 -1.92 8.53
C GLY A 91 9.83 -0.89 9.30
N ALA A 92 8.63 -0.61 8.81
CA ALA A 92 7.57 0.16 9.47
C ALA A 92 6.20 -0.25 8.89
N THR A 93 5.13 0.46 9.25
CA THR A 93 3.78 0.20 8.73
C THR A 93 3.29 1.29 7.78
N SER A 94 2.29 0.95 6.96
CA SER A 94 1.65 1.92 6.05
C SER A 94 0.87 3.00 6.79
N GLU A 95 0.35 2.68 7.97
CA GLU A 95 -0.35 3.59 8.87
C GLU A 95 0.58 4.72 9.31
N LEU A 96 1.81 4.42 9.72
CA LEU A 96 2.79 5.44 10.09
C LEU A 96 3.14 6.36 8.90
N ALA A 97 3.20 5.81 7.68
CA ALA A 97 3.35 6.61 6.48
C ALA A 97 2.15 7.56 6.30
N PHE A 98 0.93 7.05 6.41
CA PHE A 98 -0.29 7.83 6.23
C PHE A 98 -0.49 8.89 7.32
N GLU A 99 -0.24 8.56 8.59
CA GLU A 99 -0.27 9.48 9.72
C GLU A 99 0.63 10.69 9.49
N ARG A 100 1.86 10.45 9.03
CA ARG A 100 2.78 11.54 8.67
C ARG A 100 2.21 12.45 7.60
N LEU A 101 1.56 11.88 6.59
CA LEU A 101 1.02 12.60 5.43
C LEU A 101 -0.32 13.30 5.69
N LEU A 102 -0.91 13.15 6.88
CA LEU A 102 -2.07 13.95 7.30
C LEU A 102 -1.73 15.43 7.44
N ASN A 103 -0.47 15.76 7.76
CA ASN A 103 0.02 17.12 7.81
C ASN A 103 0.55 17.52 6.41
N PRO A 104 -0.10 18.46 5.69
CA PRO A 104 0.35 18.88 4.36
C PRO A 104 1.80 19.41 4.31
N ARG A 105 2.34 19.83 5.45
CA ARG A 105 3.75 20.27 5.57
C ARG A 105 4.76 19.14 5.34
N HIS A 106 4.34 17.88 5.51
CA HIS A 106 5.14 16.68 5.31
C HIS A 106 4.79 15.97 3.99
N GLY A 107 4.08 16.64 3.07
CA GLY A 107 3.63 16.04 1.83
C GLY A 107 4.78 15.45 0.99
N LEU A 108 4.46 14.36 0.29
CA LEU A 108 5.37 13.65 -0.59
C LEU A 108 5.74 14.51 -1.79
N MET A 109 7.03 14.76 -1.96
CA MET A 109 7.56 15.43 -3.15
C MET A 109 7.79 14.41 -4.29
N PRO A 110 7.99 14.89 -5.53
CA PRO A 110 8.42 14.01 -6.63
C PRO A 110 9.75 13.34 -6.30
N ALA A 111 9.93 12.09 -6.72
CA ALA A 111 11.18 11.34 -6.54
C ALA A 111 12.39 12.10 -7.11
N SER A 112 12.21 12.85 -8.20
CA SER A 112 13.24 13.69 -8.81
C SER A 112 13.70 14.87 -7.93
N ALA A 113 12.86 15.34 -7.00
CA ALA A 113 13.18 16.42 -6.09
C ALA A 113 13.90 15.94 -4.81
N TYR A 114 13.76 14.65 -4.47
CA TYR A 114 14.38 14.08 -3.27
C TYR A 114 15.86 13.74 -3.52
N LYS A 115 16.77 14.48 -2.87
CA LYS A 115 18.22 14.28 -3.10
C LYS A 115 18.64 12.90 -2.64
N ASN A 116 19.58 12.30 -3.37
CA ASN A 116 20.11 10.95 -3.18
C ASN A 116 19.19 9.80 -3.62
N GLY A 117 17.98 10.11 -4.12
CA GLY A 117 17.08 9.12 -4.74
C GLY A 117 16.65 7.98 -3.82
N TYR A 118 15.93 7.00 -4.38
CA TYR A 118 15.52 5.81 -3.64
C TYR A 118 16.69 4.87 -3.41
N LYS A 119 17.03 4.62 -2.15
CA LYS A 119 18.07 3.68 -1.74
C LYS A 119 17.46 2.30 -1.54
N SER A 120 17.71 1.42 -2.51
CA SER A 120 17.34 0.01 -2.43
C SER A 120 18.37 -0.85 -1.66
N GLY A 121 19.31 -0.22 -0.94
CA GLY A 121 20.30 -0.87 -0.09
C GLY A 121 19.85 -1.00 1.37
N ARG A 122 20.62 -1.71 2.21
CA ARG A 122 20.31 -1.86 3.64
C ARG A 122 20.48 -0.57 4.46
N ASP A 123 21.26 0.38 3.95
CA ASP A 123 21.50 1.68 4.58
C ASP A 123 20.62 2.77 3.94
N TRP A 124 20.14 3.71 4.77
CA TRP A 124 19.38 4.89 4.33
C TRP A 124 19.96 6.18 4.91
N SER A 125 19.56 7.34 4.37
CA SER A 125 20.22 8.62 4.66
C SER A 125 20.03 9.11 6.10
N LYS A 126 18.95 8.69 6.77
CA LYS A 126 18.46 9.17 8.09
C LYS A 126 18.24 10.69 8.17
N THR A 127 18.50 11.41 7.07
CA THR A 127 18.40 12.85 6.94
C THR A 127 17.11 13.15 6.22
N CYS A 128 16.12 13.61 6.98
CA CYS A 128 14.82 13.92 6.41
C CYS A 128 14.91 15.14 5.49
N GLN A 129 14.28 15.08 4.32
CA GLN A 129 14.15 16.22 3.41
C GLN A 129 12.69 16.61 3.21
N GLU A 130 12.41 17.91 3.24
CA GLU A 130 11.06 18.47 3.14
C GLU A 130 11.00 19.58 2.10
N VAL A 131 9.81 19.79 1.51
CA VAL A 131 9.61 20.85 0.53
C VAL A 131 9.68 22.23 1.19
N ALA A 132 10.63 23.05 0.74
CA ALA A 132 10.76 24.44 1.12
C ALA A 132 9.46 25.20 0.76
N GLY A 133 8.88 25.93 1.71
CA GLY A 133 7.63 26.67 1.49
C GLY A 133 6.35 25.92 1.89
N ALA A 134 6.38 24.59 2.02
CA ALA A 134 5.33 23.85 2.72
C ALA A 134 5.25 24.27 4.21
N ALA A 135 6.32 24.85 4.74
CA ALA A 135 6.48 25.31 6.13
C ALA A 135 6.45 26.85 6.29
N LYS A 136 5.61 27.61 5.58
CA LYS A 136 5.47 29.05 5.88
C LYS A 136 5.00 29.25 7.33
N GLY A 137 5.87 29.83 8.17
CA GLY A 137 5.51 30.36 9.51
C GLY A 137 5.75 29.46 10.72
N ALA A 138 6.57 28.39 10.64
CA ALA A 138 6.98 27.65 11.84
C ALA A 138 8.49 27.45 11.88
N SER A 139 9.07 27.69 13.07
CA SER A 139 10.39 27.19 13.41
C SER A 139 10.41 25.67 13.20
N LEU A 140 11.18 25.17 12.23
CA LEU A 140 11.47 23.74 12.04
C LEU A 140 12.43 23.21 13.12
N VAL A 141 12.34 23.73 14.33
CA VAL A 141 13.17 23.35 15.46
C VAL A 141 12.25 22.86 16.55
N GLN A 142 12.04 21.54 16.58
CA GLN A 142 11.73 20.76 17.80
C GLN A 142 11.63 19.26 17.53
N SER A 143 12.57 18.67 16.78
CA SER A 143 12.73 17.22 16.88
C SER A 143 14.15 16.78 16.55
N GLU A 144 14.60 15.72 17.22
CA GLU A 144 15.96 15.14 17.21
C GLU A 144 16.53 14.77 15.82
N GLN A 145 15.73 14.94 14.75
CA GLN A 145 16.11 14.62 13.38
C GLN A 145 16.39 15.90 12.58
N ALA A 146 17.58 15.99 12.00
CA ALA A 146 17.95 17.09 11.11
C ALA A 146 17.07 17.06 9.84
N VAL A 147 16.33 18.15 9.61
CA VAL A 147 15.50 18.34 8.40
C VAL A 147 16.23 19.26 7.44
N LYS A 148 16.36 18.82 6.18
CA LYS A 148 16.91 19.62 5.08
C LYS A 148 15.79 20.08 4.15
N LEU A 149 15.66 21.38 3.97
CA LEU A 149 14.72 21.93 3.01
C LEU A 149 15.23 21.80 1.57
N VAL A 150 14.36 21.35 0.67
CA VAL A 150 14.63 21.22 -0.77
C VAL A 150 13.55 21.92 -1.60
N LYS A 151 13.89 22.33 -2.82
CA LYS A 151 12.90 22.89 -3.75
C LYS A 151 12.17 21.72 -4.43
N ALA A 152 10.84 21.79 -4.46
CA ALA A 152 9.98 20.96 -5.28
C ALA A 152 8.84 21.85 -5.81
N ASP A 153 8.36 21.55 -7.01
CA ASP A 153 7.24 22.22 -7.67
C ASP A 153 5.88 21.76 -7.14
N MET A 154 5.82 20.57 -6.52
CA MET A 154 4.62 20.05 -5.89
C MET A 154 4.91 19.23 -4.62
N SER A 155 3.90 19.04 -3.79
CA SER A 155 3.84 17.97 -2.79
C SER A 155 2.44 17.33 -2.73
N VAL A 156 2.35 16.07 -2.28
CA VAL A 156 1.07 15.35 -2.12
C VAL A 156 0.84 14.99 -0.67
N SER A 157 -0.33 15.32 -0.13
CA SER A 157 -0.76 14.92 1.21
C SER A 157 -2.07 14.13 1.15
N ILE A 158 -2.48 13.56 2.27
CA ILE A 158 -3.78 12.91 2.40
C ILE A 158 -4.65 13.67 3.40
N GLY A 159 -5.97 13.49 3.33
CA GLY A 159 -6.92 14.09 4.27
C GLY A 159 -7.20 13.21 5.47
N SER A 160 -7.20 11.91 5.28
CA SER A 160 -7.37 10.88 6.30
C SER A 160 -6.88 9.53 5.76
N PHE A 161 -6.84 8.52 6.61
CA PHE A 161 -6.77 7.13 6.16
C PHE A 161 -7.76 6.28 6.95
N LEU A 162 -8.14 5.13 6.40
CA LEU A 162 -9.03 4.16 7.02
C LEU A 162 -8.31 2.82 7.11
N ARG A 163 -8.22 2.24 8.31
CA ARG A 163 -7.89 0.82 8.48
C ARG A 163 -9.14 0.00 8.22
N LEU A 164 -9.05 -0.96 7.30
CA LEU A 164 -10.18 -1.84 7.00
C LEU A 164 -10.42 -2.79 8.16
N LYS A 165 -11.64 -3.32 8.21
CA LYS A 165 -11.95 -4.42 9.14
C LYS A 165 -11.03 -5.59 8.80
N GLU A 166 -10.22 -6.00 9.76
CA GLU A 166 -9.32 -7.15 9.64
C GLU A 166 -10.09 -8.40 9.22
N ASN A 167 -9.45 -9.23 8.40
CA ASN A 167 -9.94 -10.53 7.96
C ASN A 167 -11.28 -10.47 7.20
N SER A 168 -11.57 -9.36 6.51
CA SER A 168 -12.81 -9.15 5.78
C SER A 168 -12.57 -8.94 4.28
N ALA A 169 -12.80 -9.99 3.48
CA ALA A 169 -12.80 -9.90 2.01
C ALA A 169 -13.75 -8.79 1.54
N ARG A 170 -14.98 -8.79 2.07
CA ARG A 170 -16.00 -7.78 1.76
C ARG A 170 -15.52 -6.34 1.97
N ALA A 171 -14.83 -6.05 3.07
CA ALA A 171 -14.30 -4.71 3.33
C ALA A 171 -13.23 -4.31 2.30
N MET A 172 -12.37 -5.25 1.89
CA MET A 172 -11.38 -5.03 0.84
C MET A 172 -12.03 -4.81 -0.53
N GLU A 173 -13.03 -5.61 -0.91
CA GLU A 173 -13.76 -5.43 -2.18
C GLU A 173 -14.50 -4.08 -2.23
N GLU A 174 -15.14 -3.69 -1.12
CA GLU A 174 -15.82 -2.40 -0.96
C GLU A 174 -14.85 -1.24 -1.15
N ALA A 175 -13.69 -1.30 -0.51
CA ALA A 175 -12.67 -0.26 -0.61
C ALA A 175 -12.04 -0.18 -2.01
N LEU A 176 -11.83 -1.33 -2.67
CA LEU A 176 -11.30 -1.40 -4.03
C LEU A 176 -12.25 -0.81 -5.08
N GLN A 177 -13.55 -0.66 -4.80
CA GLN A 177 -14.46 0.06 -5.70
C GLN A 177 -14.03 1.52 -5.92
N ASP A 178 -13.32 2.11 -4.95
CA ASP A 178 -13.00 3.53 -4.96
C ASP A 178 -11.53 3.82 -5.32
N GLY A 179 -10.67 2.80 -5.30
CA GLY A 179 -9.28 2.88 -5.77
C GLY A 179 -8.32 1.90 -5.07
N PRO A 180 -7.07 1.79 -5.54
CA PRO A 180 -6.03 0.96 -4.91
C PRO A 180 -5.79 1.28 -3.43
N LEU A 181 -5.32 0.32 -2.66
CA LEU A 181 -5.07 0.45 -1.21
C LEU A 181 -3.85 -0.36 -0.79
N VAL A 182 -3.35 -0.17 0.42
CA VAL A 182 -2.24 -0.99 0.94
C VAL A 182 -2.79 -2.20 1.69
N ALA A 183 -2.19 -3.36 1.47
CA ALA A 183 -2.42 -4.56 2.27
C ALA A 183 -1.08 -5.22 2.63
N SER A 184 -1.08 -6.04 3.67
CA SER A 184 0.11 -6.77 4.11
C SER A 184 -0.01 -8.26 3.79
N VAL A 185 1.09 -8.90 3.40
CA VAL A 185 1.17 -10.33 3.07
C VAL A 185 2.35 -11.01 3.73
N ALA A 186 2.26 -12.33 3.93
CA ALA A 186 3.38 -13.18 4.27
C ALA A 186 4.23 -13.45 3.01
N ALA A 187 5.37 -12.78 2.87
CA ALA A 187 6.12 -12.79 1.61
C ALA A 187 7.14 -13.95 1.45
N ALA A 188 7.38 -14.74 2.51
CA ALA A 188 8.44 -15.74 2.52
C ALA A 188 8.36 -16.76 1.36
N THR A 189 7.15 -17.09 0.89
CA THR A 189 6.93 -18.11 -0.16
C THR A 189 6.58 -17.54 -1.53
N ILE A 190 6.35 -16.23 -1.65
CA ILE A 190 5.91 -15.61 -2.91
C ILE A 190 7.09 -15.18 -3.80
N ASN A 191 8.31 -15.08 -3.27
CA ASN A 191 9.51 -14.71 -4.03
C ASN A 191 9.71 -15.47 -5.37
N PRO A 192 9.54 -16.81 -5.45
CA PRO A 192 9.69 -17.53 -6.72
C PRO A 192 8.55 -17.33 -7.73
N TYR A 193 7.46 -16.64 -7.36
CA TYR A 193 6.29 -16.46 -8.23
C TYR A 193 6.67 -15.83 -9.59
N LYS A 194 6.04 -16.34 -10.65
CA LYS A 194 6.23 -15.87 -12.04
C LYS A 194 4.92 -15.51 -12.73
N LYS A 195 3.88 -16.31 -12.58
CA LYS A 195 2.57 -16.11 -13.21
C LYS A 195 1.51 -17.04 -12.61
N GLY A 196 0.24 -16.76 -12.91
CA GLY A 196 -0.91 -17.58 -12.53
C GLY A 196 -1.55 -17.14 -11.21
N ILE A 197 -2.55 -17.89 -10.75
CA ILE A 197 -3.18 -17.63 -9.44
C ILE A 197 -2.42 -18.43 -8.39
N PHE A 198 -1.70 -17.73 -7.51
CA PHE A 198 -0.91 -18.35 -6.46
C PHE A 198 -1.75 -18.75 -5.25
N ASP A 199 -1.52 -19.96 -4.73
CA ASP A 199 -2.34 -20.56 -3.68
C ASP A 199 -1.56 -21.42 -2.66
N THR A 200 -0.23 -21.24 -2.57
CA THR A 200 0.64 -22.15 -1.82
C THR A 200 1.24 -21.56 -0.54
N CYS A 201 0.72 -20.44 -0.04
CA CYS A 201 1.22 -19.87 1.22
C CYS A 201 0.94 -20.80 2.41
N PRO A 202 1.86 -20.87 3.39
CA PRO A 202 1.66 -21.66 4.59
C PRO A 202 0.48 -21.09 5.39
N LYS A 203 -0.29 -21.99 6.03
CA LYS A 203 -1.42 -21.60 6.89
C LYS A 203 -1.00 -20.62 7.99
N ASN A 204 0.19 -20.79 8.57
CA ASN A 204 0.70 -19.98 9.67
C ASN A 204 1.89 -19.10 9.25
N GLY A 205 1.71 -18.29 8.22
CA GLY A 205 2.72 -17.35 7.73
C GLY A 205 2.80 -16.08 8.58
N VAL A 206 4.02 -15.58 8.82
CA VAL A 206 4.25 -14.25 9.40
C VAL A 206 4.01 -13.21 8.33
N VAL A 207 3.03 -12.33 8.55
CA VAL A 207 2.69 -11.23 7.64
C VAL A 207 3.71 -10.11 7.87
N ASN A 208 4.54 -9.83 6.87
CA ASN A 208 5.73 -8.99 7.04
C ASN A 208 6.07 -8.11 5.82
N HIS A 209 5.19 -8.05 4.83
CA HIS A 209 5.46 -7.33 3.59
C HIS A 209 4.24 -6.58 3.08
N ALA A 210 4.36 -5.26 2.91
CA ALA A 210 3.28 -4.43 2.40
C ALA A 210 3.29 -4.37 0.86
N VAL A 211 2.10 -4.41 0.27
CA VAL A 211 1.84 -4.37 -1.18
C VAL A 211 0.68 -3.44 -1.50
N GLU A 212 0.57 -3.00 -2.76
CA GLU A 212 -0.58 -2.21 -3.22
C GLU A 212 -1.62 -3.12 -3.88
N MET A 213 -2.79 -3.26 -3.26
CA MET A 213 -3.95 -3.92 -3.87
C MET A 213 -4.48 -3.10 -5.04
N THR A 214 -4.61 -3.71 -6.20
CA THR A 214 -5.03 -3.04 -7.44
C THR A 214 -6.30 -3.62 -8.04
N GLY A 215 -6.83 -4.71 -7.48
CA GLY A 215 -8.08 -5.28 -7.96
C GLY A 215 -8.37 -6.69 -7.48
N TYR A 216 -9.42 -7.27 -8.06
CA TYR A 216 -9.83 -8.66 -7.90
C TYR A 216 -10.62 -9.11 -9.12
N GLY A 217 -10.70 -10.42 -9.34
CA GLY A 217 -11.46 -10.98 -10.45
C GLY A 217 -11.58 -12.49 -10.35
N SER A 218 -11.94 -13.11 -11.46
CA SER A 218 -12.07 -14.55 -11.60
C SER A 218 -11.53 -14.99 -12.95
N GLU A 219 -10.78 -16.09 -12.98
CA GLU A 219 -10.28 -16.73 -14.20
C GLU A 219 -10.49 -18.24 -14.08
N ASN A 220 -11.16 -18.85 -15.06
CA ASN A 220 -11.48 -20.28 -15.06
C ASN A 220 -12.20 -20.73 -13.76
N ASN A 221 -13.15 -19.93 -13.29
CA ASN A 221 -13.88 -20.06 -12.02
C ASN A 221 -13.03 -19.91 -10.75
N VAL A 222 -11.73 -19.60 -10.84
CA VAL A 222 -10.88 -19.35 -9.68
C VAL A 222 -10.83 -17.86 -9.41
N ASN A 223 -11.30 -17.45 -8.22
CA ASN A 223 -11.24 -16.05 -7.82
C ASN A 223 -9.82 -15.68 -7.39
N TYR A 224 -9.42 -14.44 -7.68
CA TYR A 224 -8.11 -13.93 -7.29
C TYR A 224 -8.19 -12.47 -6.85
N TRP A 225 -7.27 -12.11 -5.96
CA TRP A 225 -6.85 -10.73 -5.72
C TRP A 225 -5.67 -10.39 -6.63
N THR A 226 -5.54 -9.12 -7.01
CA THR A 226 -4.39 -8.60 -7.74
C THR A 226 -3.70 -7.54 -6.91
N PHE A 227 -2.39 -7.67 -6.71
CA PHE A 227 -1.58 -6.62 -6.09
C PHE A 227 -0.33 -6.31 -6.91
N ARG A 228 0.15 -5.07 -6.78
CA ARG A 228 1.44 -4.59 -7.25
C ARG A 228 2.46 -4.74 -6.14
N ASN A 229 3.60 -5.35 -6.46
CA ASN A 229 4.72 -5.54 -5.55
C ASN A 229 5.81 -4.47 -5.77
N SER A 230 6.81 -4.45 -4.90
CA SER A 230 7.96 -3.54 -4.93
C SER A 230 9.29 -4.25 -5.17
N TRP A 231 9.30 -5.33 -5.95
CA TRP A 231 10.49 -6.11 -6.33
C TRP A 231 10.86 -5.95 -7.81
N GLY A 232 10.51 -4.80 -8.38
CA GLY A 232 10.77 -4.46 -9.78
C GLY A 232 9.86 -5.17 -10.78
N PRO A 233 9.85 -4.69 -12.03
CA PRO A 233 8.94 -5.18 -13.08
C PRO A 233 9.28 -6.58 -13.59
N MET A 234 10.48 -7.10 -13.31
CA MET A 234 10.90 -8.44 -13.76
C MET A 234 10.38 -9.56 -12.87
N TRP A 235 9.84 -9.23 -11.70
CA TRP A 235 9.22 -10.18 -10.79
C TRP A 235 7.74 -10.40 -11.14
N GLY A 236 7.25 -11.64 -11.01
CA GLY A 236 5.85 -11.96 -11.25
C GLY A 236 5.34 -11.56 -12.65
N GLU A 237 4.09 -11.12 -12.69
CA GLU A 237 3.40 -10.68 -13.91
C GLU A 237 3.66 -9.18 -14.13
N SER A 238 4.86 -8.82 -14.59
CA SER A 238 5.30 -7.43 -14.77
C SER A 238 5.28 -6.61 -13.48
N GLY A 239 5.69 -7.19 -12.35
CA GLY A 239 5.67 -6.59 -11.02
C GLY A 239 4.37 -6.82 -10.23
N TYR A 240 3.40 -7.52 -10.82
CA TYR A 240 2.12 -7.84 -10.19
C TYR A 240 2.02 -9.32 -9.85
N MET A 241 1.10 -9.64 -8.96
CA MET A 241 0.75 -10.99 -8.60
C MET A 241 -0.75 -11.15 -8.51
N ARG A 242 -1.22 -12.30 -8.99
CA ARG A 242 -2.57 -12.79 -8.72
C ARG A 242 -2.47 -13.86 -7.65
N ILE A 243 -3.23 -13.69 -6.59
CA ILE A 243 -3.22 -14.57 -5.42
C ILE A 243 -4.64 -15.03 -5.15
N LEU A 244 -4.81 -16.28 -4.73
CA LEU A 244 -6.11 -16.89 -4.53
C LEU A 244 -6.97 -16.02 -3.60
N LYS A 245 -8.19 -15.73 -4.07
CA LYS A 245 -9.29 -15.18 -3.29
C LYS A 245 -10.26 -16.31 -2.98
N GLY A 246 -10.76 -16.36 -1.76
CA GLY A 246 -11.77 -17.32 -1.34
C GLY A 246 -13.14 -17.14 -2.02
N GLY A 247 -14.14 -17.86 -1.52
CA GLY A 247 -15.52 -17.79 -1.99
C GLY A 247 -15.91 -18.82 -3.05
N SER A 248 -17.19 -18.77 -3.44
CA SER A 248 -17.79 -19.70 -4.41
C SER A 248 -17.07 -19.60 -5.77
N GLY A 249 -16.58 -20.74 -6.27
CA GLY A 249 -15.72 -20.84 -7.46
C GLY A 249 -14.28 -21.28 -7.17
N SER A 250 -13.70 -20.87 -6.03
CA SER A 250 -12.29 -21.12 -5.70
C SER A 250 -11.97 -22.56 -5.25
N ALA A 251 -12.92 -23.49 -5.38
CA ALA A 251 -12.79 -24.90 -5.00
C ALA A 251 -11.78 -25.69 -5.86
N ALA A 252 -11.36 -25.15 -7.01
CA ALA A 252 -10.57 -25.89 -8.00
C ALA A 252 -9.08 -26.07 -7.68
N SER A 253 -8.51 -25.37 -6.68
CA SER A 253 -7.06 -25.34 -6.47
C SER A 253 -6.54 -26.19 -5.29
N GLY A 254 -7.39 -26.95 -4.60
CA GLY A 254 -6.98 -27.71 -3.40
C GLY A 254 -6.76 -26.86 -2.15
N ALA A 255 -6.64 -25.53 -2.28
CA ALA A 255 -6.69 -24.56 -1.19
C ALA A 255 -8.03 -24.53 -0.43
N ALA A 256 -9.08 -25.14 -0.99
CA ALA A 256 -10.32 -25.45 -0.29
C ALA A 256 -10.09 -26.32 0.98
N SER A 257 -8.99 -27.08 1.04
CA SER A 257 -8.59 -27.84 2.24
C SER A 257 -8.02 -26.99 3.38
N LEU A 258 -7.74 -25.70 3.14
CA LEU A 258 -7.26 -24.74 4.15
C LEU A 258 -8.35 -23.79 4.66
N ALA A 259 -9.53 -23.78 4.03
CA ALA A 259 -10.68 -23.07 4.56
C ALA A 259 -11.21 -23.84 5.78
N GLU A 260 -10.98 -23.32 6.98
CA GLU A 260 -11.66 -23.82 8.17
C GLU A 260 -13.16 -23.54 8.06
N ASP A 261 -13.98 -24.59 8.16
CA ASP A 261 -15.43 -24.61 8.47
C ASP A 261 -16.18 -23.27 8.42
N VAL A 262 -16.24 -22.65 7.24
CA VAL A 262 -17.32 -21.72 6.90
C VAL A 262 -18.17 -22.44 5.88
N THR A 263 -19.15 -23.18 6.40
CA THR A 263 -20.18 -23.84 5.64
C THR A 263 -20.89 -22.83 4.73
N GLY A 264 -20.51 -22.81 3.44
CA GLY A 264 -21.34 -22.30 2.35
C GLY A 264 -21.54 -20.78 2.25
N SER A 265 -20.62 -19.93 2.72
CA SER A 265 -20.68 -18.50 2.40
C SER A 265 -19.85 -18.17 1.15
N ASP A 266 -20.35 -17.25 0.32
CA ASP A 266 -19.67 -16.73 -0.87
C ASP A 266 -18.37 -15.95 -0.54
N ASP A 267 -18.07 -15.75 0.77
CA ASP A 267 -16.94 -14.99 1.32
C ASP A 267 -15.94 -15.85 2.12
N ALA A 268 -16.00 -17.19 2.02
CA ALA A 268 -15.11 -18.06 2.80
C ALA A 268 -13.64 -17.96 2.34
N GLU A 269 -12.79 -17.39 3.19
CA GLU A 269 -11.35 -17.20 2.96
C GLU A 269 -10.51 -18.17 3.81
N PRO A 270 -9.36 -18.67 3.31
CA PRO A 270 -8.46 -19.47 4.14
C PRO A 270 -7.91 -18.62 5.28
N CYS A 271 -7.82 -19.20 6.47
CA CYS A 271 -7.28 -18.50 7.64
C CYS A 271 -6.25 -19.36 8.37
N GLY A 272 -5.39 -18.70 9.12
CA GLY A 272 -4.49 -19.30 10.09
C GLY A 272 -3.98 -18.27 11.08
N TRP A 273 -2.74 -18.44 11.51
CA TRP A 273 -2.17 -17.65 12.61
C TRP A 273 -0.81 -17.07 12.24
N ASP A 274 -0.66 -15.77 12.50
CA ASP A 274 0.65 -15.13 12.58
C ASP A 274 1.07 -15.12 14.04
N ASN A 275 2.17 -15.83 14.35
CA ASN A 275 2.71 -15.96 15.71
C ASN A 275 3.87 -15.00 16.00
N ASN A 276 4.15 -14.07 15.09
CA ASN A 276 5.14 -13.02 15.27
C ASN A 276 4.70 -11.70 14.59
N PRO A 277 3.52 -11.18 14.93
CA PRO A 277 2.90 -10.06 14.22
C PRO A 277 3.69 -8.74 14.31
N GLN A 278 4.63 -8.63 15.24
CA GLN A 278 5.53 -7.49 15.42
C GLN A 278 6.56 -7.35 14.29
N GLU A 279 6.83 -8.41 13.52
CA GLU A 279 7.68 -8.34 12.33
C GLU A 279 7.03 -7.58 11.16
N GLY A 280 5.72 -7.37 11.19
CA GLY A 280 5.00 -6.72 10.10
C GLY A 280 4.08 -5.59 10.53
N VAL A 281 2.99 -5.90 11.22
CA VAL A 281 1.85 -4.97 11.32
C VAL A 281 1.62 -4.46 12.74
N TYR A 282 2.19 -5.12 13.76
CA TYR A 282 2.07 -4.73 15.17
C TYR A 282 3.32 -4.04 15.70
N CYS A 283 3.14 -3.29 16.79
CA CYS A 283 4.20 -2.57 17.48
C CYS A 283 4.93 -3.41 18.52
N ASN A 284 6.15 -3.02 18.83
CA ASN A 284 6.96 -3.63 19.89
C ASN A 284 6.56 -3.07 21.26
N MET A 285 5.29 -3.29 21.64
CA MET A 285 4.74 -2.85 22.91
C MET A 285 4.21 -4.06 23.70
N ALA A 286 4.33 -4.03 25.03
CA ALA A 286 3.91 -5.13 25.89
C ALA A 286 2.39 -5.43 25.82
N SER A 287 1.59 -4.45 25.39
CA SER A 287 0.14 -4.59 25.19
C SER A 287 -0.24 -5.33 23.91
N GLU A 288 0.68 -5.51 22.98
CA GLU A 288 0.37 -6.06 21.66
C GLU A 288 0.29 -7.60 21.69
N PRO A 289 -0.62 -8.20 20.94
CA PRO A 289 -0.78 -9.65 20.89
C PRO A 289 0.49 -10.31 20.33
N LYS A 290 0.84 -11.47 20.89
CA LYS A 290 1.93 -12.31 20.38
C LYS A 290 1.49 -13.22 19.23
N SER A 291 0.19 -13.34 19.02
CA SER A 291 -0.39 -14.14 17.95
C SER A 291 -1.73 -13.54 17.53
N ILE A 292 -1.96 -13.47 16.22
CA ILE A 292 -3.18 -12.92 15.63
C ILE A 292 -3.73 -13.89 14.58
N LYS A 293 -5.05 -13.84 14.39
CA LYS A 293 -5.70 -14.54 13.29
C LYS A 293 -5.46 -13.76 11.99
N VAL A 294 -5.00 -14.45 10.96
CA VAL A 294 -4.78 -13.89 9.62
C VAL A 294 -5.59 -14.68 8.59
N CYS A 295 -6.32 -13.99 7.73
CA CYS A 295 -7.18 -14.58 6.71
C CYS A 295 -6.86 -14.07 5.31
N GLY A 296 -7.35 -14.80 4.32
CA GLY A 296 -6.95 -14.67 2.93
C GLY A 296 -5.63 -15.39 2.66
N MET A 297 -5.41 -15.79 1.40
CA MET A 297 -4.15 -16.43 1.02
C MET A 297 -2.96 -15.52 1.35
N CYS A 298 -1.91 -16.08 1.98
CA CYS A 298 -0.79 -15.34 2.56
C CYS A 298 -1.16 -14.28 3.63
N GLY A 299 -2.35 -14.40 4.25
CA GLY A 299 -2.81 -13.44 5.26
C GLY A 299 -3.22 -12.07 4.70
N ILE A 300 -3.45 -11.96 3.38
CA ILE A 300 -3.64 -10.68 2.68
C ILE A 300 -4.76 -9.78 3.22
N LEU A 301 -5.72 -10.34 3.98
CA LEU A 301 -6.84 -9.60 4.55
C LEU A 301 -6.59 -9.16 6.00
N SER A 302 -5.45 -9.50 6.60
CA SER A 302 -5.21 -9.26 8.03
C SER A 302 -4.98 -7.79 8.36
N ASP A 303 -4.33 -7.06 7.47
CA ASP A 303 -3.97 -5.66 7.66
C ASP A 303 -4.06 -4.92 6.33
N SER A 304 -4.88 -3.87 6.31
CA SER A 304 -5.12 -3.07 5.11
C SER A 304 -5.50 -1.66 5.46
N ALA A 305 -4.91 -0.70 4.76
CA ALA A 305 -5.10 0.71 4.99
C ALA A 305 -5.36 1.47 3.68
N VAL A 306 -6.34 2.36 3.74
CA VAL A 306 -6.84 3.12 2.59
C VAL A 306 -6.50 4.59 2.77
N PRO A 307 -5.60 5.17 1.95
CA PRO A 307 -5.39 6.62 1.96
C PRO A 307 -6.58 7.32 1.30
N MET A 308 -7.07 8.40 1.95
CA MET A 308 -8.27 9.12 1.55
C MET A 308 -8.01 10.62 1.43
N GLY A 309 -8.77 11.27 0.54
CA GLY A 309 -8.66 12.72 0.33
C GLY A 309 -7.28 13.13 -0.15
N ILE A 310 -6.80 12.53 -1.23
CA ILE A 310 -5.50 12.84 -1.83
C ILE A 310 -5.51 14.30 -2.32
N ARG A 311 -4.51 15.08 -1.89
CA ARG A 311 -4.39 16.51 -2.21
C ARG A 311 -3.02 16.80 -2.80
N ARG A 312 -3.02 17.33 -4.02
CA ARG A 312 -1.84 17.93 -4.65
C ARG A 312 -1.71 19.39 -4.19
N HIS A 313 -0.51 19.80 -3.82
CA HIS A 313 -0.15 21.16 -3.46
C HIS A 313 0.92 21.63 -4.44
N ASP A 314 0.57 22.58 -5.30
CA ASP A 314 1.54 23.17 -6.23
C ASP A 314 2.27 24.34 -5.55
N HIS A 315 3.59 24.34 -5.66
CA HIS A 315 4.47 25.34 -5.08
C HIS A 315 5.03 26.21 -6.21
N THR A 316 4.66 27.49 -6.24
CA THR A 316 5.34 28.45 -7.13
C THR A 316 6.79 28.57 -6.71
N LEU A 317 7.71 28.06 -7.52
CA LEU A 317 9.15 28.33 -7.38
C LEU A 317 9.33 29.84 -7.56
N ALA A 318 9.54 30.59 -6.47
CA ALA A 318 9.98 31.96 -6.59
C ALA A 318 11.29 31.97 -7.39
N ALA A 319 11.27 32.71 -8.51
CA ALA A 319 12.39 32.89 -9.43
C ALA A 319 13.63 33.42 -8.70
#